data_AF-A0ABD0NKM3-F1
#
_entry.id   AF-A0ABD0NKM3-F1
#
_cell.length_a   1.000
_cell.length_b   1.000
_cell.length_c   1.000
_cell.angle_alpha   90.00
_cell.angle_beta   90.00
_cell.angle_gamma   90.00
#
_symmetry.space_group_name_H-M   'P 1'
#
loop_
_entity.id
_entity.type
_entity.pdbx_description
1 polymer ?
#
loop_
_entity_poly.entity_id
_entity_poly.type
_entity_poly.pdbx_seq_one_letter_code
_entity_poly.pdbx_strand_id
1 'polypeptide(L)'
;MSKPLSDHDRKKQISVKGLAGVENVADLKKNFNRHLHFTLVKDRNVSTRRDYYFALAHTVRDHLVGRWIRTQQSYYEKDPK
;
A
#
# COMPACT_ATOMS: atom_id res chain seq x y z
N MET A 1 16.70 -29.72 -8.61
CA MET A 1 17.28 -28.36 -8.70
C MET A 1 16.24 -27.45 -9.36
N SER A 2 15.59 -26.56 -8.60
CA SER A 2 14.65 -25.57 -9.18
C SER A 2 15.41 -24.65 -10.13
N LYS A 3 14.94 -24.51 -11.38
CA LYS A 3 15.55 -23.60 -12.37
C LYS A 3 15.62 -22.18 -11.78
N PRO A 4 16.71 -21.43 -11.98
CA PRO A 4 16.78 -20.04 -11.54
C PRO A 4 15.68 -19.24 -12.25
N LEU A 5 14.88 -18.50 -11.47
CA LEU A 5 13.83 -17.64 -12.01
C LEU A 5 14.46 -16.61 -12.96
N SER A 6 13.85 -16.45 -14.14
CA SER A 6 14.17 -15.34 -15.05
C SER A 6 13.98 -14.01 -14.31
N ASP A 7 14.76 -12.98 -14.66
CA ASP A 7 14.56 -11.62 -14.12
C ASP A 7 13.14 -11.11 -14.37
N HIS A 8 12.49 -11.62 -15.40
CA HIS A 8 11.07 -11.42 -15.65
C HIS A 8 10.22 -11.96 -14.49
N ASP A 9 10.43 -13.22 -14.09
CA ASP A 9 9.67 -13.87 -13.03
C ASP A 9 9.93 -13.27 -11.65
N ARG A 10 11.13 -12.71 -11.43
CA ARG A 10 11.45 -11.95 -10.21
C ARG A 10 10.66 -10.65 -10.11
N LYS A 11 10.49 -9.91 -11.23
CA LYS A 11 9.71 -8.66 -11.27
C LYS A 11 8.21 -8.88 -11.03
N LYS A 12 7.69 -10.08 -11.33
CA LYS A 12 6.30 -10.46 -11.07
C LYS A 12 5.99 -10.72 -9.59
N GLN A 13 7.01 -10.94 -8.76
CA GLN A 13 6.80 -11.11 -7.32
C GLN A 13 6.48 -9.78 -6.68
N ILE A 14 5.21 -9.59 -6.32
CA ILE A 14 4.83 -8.54 -5.38
C ILE A 14 5.47 -8.85 -4.02
N SER A 15 6.12 -7.84 -3.44
CA SER A 15 6.73 -7.94 -2.10
C SER A 15 5.70 -8.31 -1.01
N VAL A 16 4.42 -8.01 -1.25
CA VAL A 16 3.34 -8.22 -0.27
C VAL A 16 2.39 -9.33 -0.76
N LYS A 17 2.55 -10.54 -0.21
CA LYS A 17 1.71 -11.71 -0.53
C LYS A 17 0.35 -11.76 0.19
N GLY A 18 0.11 -10.89 1.18
CA GLY A 18 -1.17 -10.82 1.89
C GLY A 18 -2.12 -9.80 1.27
N LEU A 19 -3.38 -10.18 1.05
CA LEU A 19 -4.48 -9.22 1.06
C LEU A 19 -4.41 -8.51 2.42
N ALA A 20 -4.39 -7.17 2.41
CA ALA A 20 -4.47 -6.38 3.63
C ALA A 20 -5.56 -7.00 4.51
N GLY A 21 -5.14 -7.50 5.68
CA GLY A 21 -6.02 -8.21 6.60
C GLY A 21 -7.26 -7.38 6.90
N VAL A 22 -8.35 -8.07 7.25
CA VAL A 22 -9.64 -7.48 7.65
C VAL A 22 -9.39 -6.13 8.32
N GLU A 23 -9.81 -5.06 7.64
CA GLU A 23 -9.49 -3.69 8.05
C GLU A 23 -10.07 -3.44 9.44
N ASN A 24 -9.23 -3.63 10.46
CA ASN A 24 -9.62 -3.34 11.81
C ASN A 24 -9.40 -1.84 12.05
N VAL A 25 -10.36 -1.21 12.73
CA VAL A 25 -10.27 0.19 13.17
C VAL A 25 -8.94 0.48 13.88
N ALA A 26 -8.37 -0.51 14.57
CA ALA A 26 -7.06 -0.42 15.20
C ALA A 26 -5.91 -0.18 14.20
N ASP A 27 -5.88 -0.92 13.09
CA ASP A 27 -4.84 -0.79 12.07
C ASP A 27 -4.96 0.52 11.30
N LEU A 28 -6.20 0.95 11.01
CA LEU A 28 -6.47 2.24 10.38
C LEU A 28 -5.92 3.39 11.25
N LYS A 29 -6.22 3.37 12.56
CA LYS A 29 -5.70 4.37 13.51
C LYS A 29 -4.17 4.37 13.57
N LYS A 30 -3.55 3.20 13.57
CA LYS A 30 -2.09 3.05 13.57
C LYS A 30 -1.46 3.64 12.30
N ASN A 31 -1.98 3.30 11.12
CA ASN A 31 -1.47 3.78 9.85
C ASN A 31 -1.71 5.29 9.65
N PHE A 32 -2.86 5.80 10.10
CA PHE A 32 -3.14 7.23 10.11
C PHE A 32 -2.10 8.00 10.93
N ASN A 33 -1.83 7.57 12.17
CA ASN A 33 -0.83 8.21 13.01
C ASN A 33 0.58 8.09 12.42
N ARG A 34 0.90 6.96 11.78
CA ARG A 34 2.15 6.78 11.05
C ARG A 34 2.30 7.81 9.93
N HIS A 35 1.26 8.06 9.12
CA HIS A 35 1.33 9.05 8.05
C HIS A 35 1.37 10.49 8.58
N LEU A 36 0.63 10.79 9.64
CA LEU A 36 0.71 12.10 10.28
C LEU A 36 2.15 12.39 10.76
N HIS A 37 2.77 11.40 11.40
CA HIS A 37 4.09 11.55 11.99
C HIS A 37 5.23 11.50 10.97
N PHE A 38 5.28 10.47 10.12
CA PHE A 38 6.42 10.23 9.23
C PHE A 38 6.24 10.80 7.82
N THR A 39 5.01 10.92 7.33
CA THR A 39 4.76 11.47 5.98
C THR A 39 4.59 12.98 6.02
N LEU A 40 3.84 13.49 7.00
CA LEU A 40 3.58 14.94 7.13
C LEU A 40 4.53 15.64 8.09
N VAL A 41 5.32 14.89 8.87
CA VAL A 41 6.24 15.45 9.87
C VAL A 41 5.50 16.33 10.87
N LYS A 42 4.39 15.81 11.39
CA LYS A 42 3.52 16.51 12.34
C LYS A 42 3.27 15.68 13.59
N ASP A 43 3.16 16.38 14.71
CA ASP A 43 2.52 15.83 15.91
C ASP A 43 1.05 16.28 15.98
N ARG A 44 0.32 15.76 16.96
CA ARG A 44 -1.10 16.10 17.13
C ARG A 44 -1.32 17.56 17.58
N ASN A 45 -0.31 18.20 18.16
CA ASN A 45 -0.42 19.55 18.72
C ASN A 45 -0.40 20.63 17.62
N VAL A 46 0.39 20.41 16.56
CA VAL A 46 0.55 21.38 15.45
C VAL A 46 -0.23 21.00 14.18
N SER A 47 -1.00 19.92 14.21
CA SER A 47 -1.73 19.41 13.04
C SER A 47 -3.01 20.19 12.75
N THR A 48 -3.15 20.63 11.50
CA THR A 48 -4.36 21.28 10.98
C THR A 48 -5.37 20.28 10.43
N ARG A 49 -6.60 20.72 10.16
CA ARG A 49 -7.62 19.89 9.48
C ARG A 49 -7.14 19.36 8.12
N ARG A 50 -6.32 20.13 7.41
CA ARG A 50 -5.74 19.73 6.12
C ARG A 50 -4.73 18.60 6.28
N ASP A 51 -3.93 18.63 7.35
CA ASP A 51 -2.97 17.56 7.65
C ASP A 51 -3.69 16.25 7.97
N TYR A 52 -4.77 16.32 8.76
CA TYR A 52 -5.60 15.14 9.02
C TYR A 52 -6.24 14.57 7.75
N TYR A 53 -6.70 15.43 6.83
CA TYR A 53 -7.18 14.98 5.52
C TYR A 53 -6.10 14.23 4.75
N PHE A 54 -4.88 14.77 4.66
CA PHE A 54 -3.80 14.11 3.93
C PHE A 54 -3.34 12.81 4.61
N ALA A 55 -3.25 12.76 5.94
CA ALA A 55 -2.91 11.55 6.66
C ALA A 55 -3.91 10.42 6.39
N LEU A 56 -5.21 10.73 6.34
CA LEU A 56 -6.24 9.76 5.97
C LEU A 56 -6.14 9.35 4.49
N ALA A 57 -5.95 10.31 3.59
CA ALA A 57 -5.81 10.04 2.16
C ALA A 57 -4.62 9.12 1.86
N HIS A 58 -3.47 9.34 2.52
CA HIS A 58 -2.32 8.44 2.44
C HIS A 58 -2.62 7.05 2.99
N THR A 59 -3.34 6.97 4.12
CA THR A 59 -3.76 5.69 4.69
C THR A 59 -4.61 4.89 3.70
N VAL A 60 -5.63 5.51 3.09
CA VAL A 60 -6.49 4.84 2.09
C VAL A 60 -5.70 4.46 0.84
N ARG A 61 -4.77 5.34 0.38
CA ARG A 61 -3.92 5.07 -0.78
C ARG A 61 -3.12 3.78 -0.61
N ASP A 62 -2.56 3.52 0.56
CA ASP A 62 -1.75 2.31 0.81
C ASP A 62 -2.58 1.02 0.60
N HIS A 63 -3.88 1.04 0.91
CA HIS A 63 -4.78 -0.09 0.69
C HIS A 63 -5.09 -0.31 -0.81
N LEU A 64 -5.17 0.78 -1.58
CA LEU A 64 -5.43 0.72 -3.02
C LEU A 64 -4.21 0.28 -3.82
N VAL A 65 -3.02 0.77 -3.48
CA VAL A 65 -1.78 0.53 -4.24
C VAL A 65 -1.48 -0.97 -4.36
N GLY A 66 -1.66 -1.73 -3.28
CA GLY A 66 -1.44 -3.17 -3.30
C GLY A 66 -2.39 -3.92 -4.24
N ARG A 67 -3.65 -3.46 -4.39
CA ARG A 67 -4.62 -4.05 -5.33
C ARG A 67 -4.32 -3.61 -6.76
N TRP A 68 -3.99 -2.33 -6.95
CA TRP A 68 -3.67 -1.77 -8.26
C TRP A 68 -2.46 -2.46 -8.91
N ILE A 69 -1.39 -2.70 -8.15
CA ILE A 69 -0.21 -3.44 -8.65
C ILE A 69 -0.59 -4.85 -9.09
N ARG A 70 -1.43 -5.55 -8.33
CA ARG A 70 -1.91 -6.90 -8.69
C ARG A 70 -2.76 -6.88 -9.97
N THR A 71 -3.59 -5.87 -10.15
CA THR A 71 -4.37 -5.70 -11.38
C THR A 71 -3.45 -5.51 -12.58
N GLN A 72 -2.45 -4.62 -12.50
CA GLN A 72 -1.49 -4.41 -13.57
C GLN A 72 -0.70 -5.69 -13.89
N GLN A 73 -0.26 -6.41 -12.85
CA GLN A 73 0.43 -7.68 -12.98
C GLN A 73 -0.45 -8.74 -13.68
N SER A 74 -1.75 -8.81 -13.32
CA SER A 74 -2.70 -9.72 -13.97
C SER A 74 -2.98 -9.35 -15.43
N TYR A 75 -3.00 -8.07 -15.80
CA TYR A 75 -3.13 -7.67 -17.20
C TYR A 75 -1.91 -8.08 -18.01
N TYR A 76 -0.72 -7.87 -17.46
CA TYR A 76 0.51 -8.30 -18.10
C TYR A 76 0.60 -9.83 -18.27
N GLU A 77 0.14 -10.61 -17.29
CA GLU A 77 0.15 -12.08 -17.36
C GLU A 77 -0.89 -12.67 -18.31
N LYS A 78 -2.08 -12.06 -18.38
CA LYS A 78 -3.20 -12.57 -19.18
C LYS A 78 -3.23 -12.02 -20.59
N ASP A 79 -2.53 -10.92 -20.85
CA ASP A 79 -2.53 -10.16 -22.11
C ASP A 79 -3.95 -10.02 -22.70
N PRO A 80 -4.93 -9.52 -21.92
CA PRO A 80 -6.28 -9.38 -22.42
C PRO A 80 -6.34 -8.28 -23.48
N LYS A 81 -7.18 -8.50 -24.49
CA LYS A 81 -7.40 -7.57 -25.60
C LYS A 81 -8.07 -6.27 -25.19
#